data_AF-A0A062V9S2-F1
#
_entry.id   AF-A0A062V9S2-F1
#
_cell.length_a   1.000
_cell.length_b   1.000
_cell.length_c   1.000
_cell.angle_alpha   90.00
_cell.angle_beta   90.00
_cell.angle_gamma   90.00
#
_symmetry.space_group_name_H-M   'P 1'
#
loop_
_entity.id
_entity.type
_entity.pdbx_description
1 polymer ?
#
loop_
_entity_poly.entity_id
_entity_poly.type
_entity_poly.pdbx_seq_one_letter_code
_entity_poly.pdbx_strand_id
1 'polypeptide(L)'
;MKKFLILFLAAIVLFSGCVDQRTVKSGDKISVDYTGSIKDGEVFDTSIEDVAKQNNIYTQGRQYKPLQFTVGKGEVIPGFDEGVIGMKVGDTKTLDIPPEEAYGPINPEAIQVIPIIEEIPVTRTFPKELELPVGQFERIFGPNHTVGDNVSIPETNINLTVQNISSNVSLSYDLTIGSSIVGSGAPWNETVVNIDDKNITARADVKKDDIIQLEEAPWNTTVIDVTDTNITLRHNAIPDTELQTMFGPIKIHFNETSITMDQNPELAGKTLIFEVTLISID
;
A
#
# COMPACT_ATOMS: atom_id res chain seq x y z
N MET A 1 77.98 62.20 14.09
CA MET A 1 77.59 62.04 15.51
C MET A 1 76.10 61.70 15.56
N LYS A 2 75.73 60.54 16.13
CA LYS A 2 74.48 60.21 16.90
C LYS A 2 73.15 60.82 16.38
N LYS A 3 72.09 60.06 16.02
CA LYS A 3 71.33 59.13 16.90
C LYS A 3 70.18 58.43 16.12
N PHE A 4 69.89 57.21 16.57
CA PHE A 4 68.72 56.33 16.37
C PHE A 4 67.35 57.04 16.27
N LEU A 5 66.42 56.52 15.45
CA LEU A 5 65.00 56.34 15.85
C LEU A 5 64.21 55.34 14.95
N ILE A 6 64.14 54.09 15.43
CA ILE A 6 62.95 53.22 15.60
C ILE A 6 62.05 52.89 14.40
N LEU A 7 62.17 51.62 13.96
CA LEU A 7 61.16 50.78 13.30
C LEU A 7 59.83 50.79 14.08
N PHE A 8 58.71 51.09 13.41
CA PHE A 8 57.37 50.68 13.88
C PHE A 8 56.87 49.55 12.97
N LEU A 9 57.06 48.32 13.47
CA LEU A 9 56.51 47.09 12.94
C LEU A 9 55.06 46.99 13.43
N ALA A 10 54.09 47.35 12.60
CA ALA A 10 52.69 47.03 12.86
C ALA A 10 52.43 45.57 12.45
N ALA A 11 52.80 44.64 13.34
CA ALA A 11 52.34 43.27 13.28
C ALA A 11 50.85 43.25 13.64
N ILE A 12 49.98 43.34 12.63
CA ILE A 12 48.59 42.94 12.75
C ILE A 12 48.61 41.42 12.92
N VAL A 13 48.53 40.97 14.16
CA VAL A 13 48.24 39.59 14.49
C VAL A 13 46.81 39.33 14.01
N LEU A 14 46.69 38.73 12.83
CA LEU A 14 45.49 38.04 12.41
C LEU A 14 45.25 36.90 13.41
N PHE A 15 44.50 37.20 14.48
CA PHE A 15 43.78 36.17 15.21
C PHE A 15 42.66 35.68 14.29
N SER A 16 43.05 34.88 13.27
CA SER A 16 42.14 33.89 12.69
C SER A 16 42.01 32.81 13.76
N GLY A 17 41.24 33.11 14.81
CA GLY A 17 40.70 32.06 15.64
C GLY A 17 39.89 31.18 14.71
N CYS A 18 40.43 30.00 14.38
CA CYS A 18 39.61 28.90 13.94
C CYS A 18 38.63 28.65 15.07
N VAL A 19 37.46 29.29 15.02
CA VAL A 19 36.31 28.88 15.81
C VAL A 19 36.00 27.49 15.28
N ASP A 20 36.32 26.49 16.10
CA ASP A 20 36.00 25.09 15.82
C ASP A 20 34.47 25.00 15.81
N GLN A 21 33.87 25.19 14.64
CA GLN A 21 32.42 25.18 14.49
C GLN A 21 31.94 23.74 14.70
N ARG A 22 31.09 23.53 15.71
CA ARG A 22 30.43 22.25 16.00
C ARG A 22 29.84 21.70 14.70
N THR A 23 30.22 20.47 14.38
CA THR A 23 29.66 19.71 13.26
C THR A 23 28.65 18.68 13.78
N VAL A 24 27.69 18.34 12.93
CA VAL A 24 26.68 17.32 13.22
C VAL A 24 27.34 15.95 13.44
N LYS A 25 26.91 15.25 14.49
CA LYS A 25 27.27 13.87 14.82
C LYS A 25 26.04 13.07 15.20
N SER A 26 26.14 11.75 15.12
CA SER A 26 25.10 10.85 15.63
C SER A 26 24.76 11.17 17.10
N GLY A 27 23.46 11.22 17.39
CA GLY A 27 22.90 11.61 18.69
C GLY A 27 22.62 13.10 18.83
N ASP A 28 23.16 13.97 17.97
CA ASP A 28 22.79 15.38 17.96
C ASP A 28 21.34 15.53 17.52
N LYS A 29 20.62 16.43 18.20
CA LYS A 29 19.32 16.89 17.72
C LYS A 29 19.57 18.11 16.83
N ILE A 30 19.06 18.08 15.62
CA ILE A 30 19.30 19.13 14.63
C ILE A 30 18.00 19.69 14.09
N SER A 31 18.09 20.85 13.46
CA SER A 31 17.01 21.42 12.67
C SER A 31 17.52 21.78 11.28
N VAL A 32 16.81 21.37 10.23
CA VAL A 32 17.20 21.59 8.83
C VAL A 32 16.03 22.15 8.02
N ASP A 33 16.32 23.06 7.10
CA ASP A 33 15.44 23.29 5.96
C ASP A 33 15.81 22.34 4.83
N TYR A 34 14.81 21.86 4.09
CA TYR A 34 15.04 20.94 2.99
C TYR A 34 14.07 21.12 1.84
N THR A 35 14.53 20.73 0.66
CA THR A 35 13.71 20.48 -0.53
C THR A 35 14.09 19.11 -1.08
N GLY A 36 13.13 18.20 -1.11
CA GLY A 36 13.27 16.86 -1.68
C GLY A 36 12.68 16.81 -3.09
N SER A 37 13.45 16.32 -4.05
CA SER A 37 13.06 16.12 -5.44
C SER A 37 13.52 14.77 -5.97
N ILE A 38 12.94 14.34 -7.09
CA ILE A 38 13.45 13.19 -7.86
C ILE A 38 14.42 13.69 -8.95
N LYS A 39 15.18 12.77 -9.56
CA LYS A 39 16.25 13.10 -10.53
C LYS A 39 15.81 14.01 -11.69
N ASP A 40 14.53 13.99 -12.06
CA ASP A 40 13.95 14.81 -13.13
C ASP A 40 13.56 16.23 -12.66
N GLY A 41 13.83 16.57 -11.40
CA GLY A 41 13.65 17.91 -10.82
C GLY A 41 12.28 18.16 -10.17
N GLU A 42 11.35 17.21 -10.27
CA GLU A 42 10.04 17.30 -9.62
C GLU A 42 10.20 17.27 -8.09
N VAL A 43 9.78 18.35 -7.43
CA VAL A 43 9.80 18.48 -5.97
C VAL A 43 8.60 17.71 -5.40
N PHE A 44 8.86 16.75 -4.53
CA PHE A 44 7.81 15.96 -3.86
C PHE A 44 7.54 16.44 -2.42
N ASP A 45 8.53 17.05 -1.76
CA ASP A 45 8.36 17.56 -0.39
C ASP A 45 9.35 18.70 -0.06
N THR A 46 8.99 19.56 0.88
CA THR A 46 9.84 20.65 1.37
C THR A 46 9.39 21.18 2.72
N SER A 47 10.33 21.69 3.53
CA SER A 47 10.04 22.48 4.73
C SER A 47 9.72 23.95 4.43
N ILE A 48 9.91 24.41 3.18
CA ILE A 48 9.88 25.82 2.80
C ILE A 48 8.56 26.14 2.07
N GLU A 49 7.74 27.01 2.65
CA GLU A 49 6.39 27.32 2.14
C GLU A 49 6.39 27.86 0.70
N ASP A 50 7.31 28.78 0.39
CA ASP A 50 7.38 29.40 -0.94
C ASP A 50 7.77 28.37 -2.01
N VAL A 51 8.66 27.42 -1.69
CA VAL A 51 9.02 26.32 -2.59
C VAL A 51 7.81 25.41 -2.81
N ALA A 52 7.04 25.10 -1.77
CA ALA A 52 5.84 24.29 -1.89
C ALA A 52 4.78 24.93 -2.80
N LYS A 53 4.57 26.24 -2.67
CA LYS A 53 3.64 27.00 -3.52
C LYS A 53 4.10 27.04 -4.98
N GLN A 54 5.40 27.25 -5.21
CA GLN A 54 5.96 27.31 -6.57
C GLN A 54 5.90 25.97 -7.30
N ASN A 55 5.93 24.86 -6.56
CA ASN A 55 5.89 23.50 -7.12
C ASN A 55 4.50 22.84 -7.03
N ASN A 56 3.45 23.59 -6.69
CA ASN A 56 2.07 23.09 -6.58
C ASN A 56 1.86 21.94 -5.57
N ILE A 57 2.71 21.85 -4.53
CA ILE A 57 2.61 20.87 -3.44
C ILE A 57 2.24 21.52 -2.10
N TYR A 58 1.74 22.77 -2.14
CA TYR A 58 1.28 23.49 -0.96
C TYR A 58 0.03 22.82 -0.36
N THR A 59 0.08 22.52 0.94
CA THR A 59 -1.04 21.97 1.70
C THR A 59 -1.55 23.00 2.71
N GLN A 60 -2.81 23.42 2.58
CA GLN A 60 -3.43 24.35 3.51
C GLN A 60 -3.45 23.77 4.93
N GLY A 61 -2.94 24.52 5.91
CA GLY A 61 -2.90 24.10 7.32
C GLY A 61 -1.62 23.35 7.72
N ARG A 62 -0.76 22.95 6.77
CA ARG A 62 0.58 22.44 7.08
C ARG A 62 1.46 23.57 7.62
N GLN A 63 2.23 23.28 8.67
CA GLN A 63 3.28 24.19 9.16
C GLN A 63 4.58 23.91 8.41
N TYR A 64 4.96 24.83 7.52
CA TYR A 64 6.25 24.83 6.83
C TYR A 64 7.31 25.46 7.73
N LYS A 65 8.04 24.61 8.45
CA LYS A 65 9.11 24.99 9.37
C LYS A 65 10.25 23.97 9.28
N PRO A 66 11.47 24.35 9.69
CA PRO A 66 12.61 23.44 9.70
C PRO A 66 12.28 22.10 10.35
N LEU A 67 12.62 21.01 9.66
CA LEU A 67 12.48 19.64 10.15
C LEU A 67 13.45 19.45 11.32
N GLN A 68 12.94 18.95 12.45
CA GLN A 68 13.75 18.61 13.61
C GLN A 68 13.78 17.10 13.78
N PHE A 69 14.99 16.55 13.93
CA PHE A 69 15.17 15.12 14.21
C PHE A 69 16.48 14.86 14.95
N THR A 70 16.59 13.68 15.53
CA THR A 70 17.82 13.20 16.18
C THR A 70 18.62 12.32 15.22
N VAL A 71 19.87 12.69 14.95
CA VAL A 71 20.72 11.99 13.98
C VAL A 71 21.08 10.59 14.48
N GLY A 72 20.96 9.57 13.63
CA GLY A 72 21.22 8.16 13.88
C GLY A 72 20.12 7.47 14.69
N LYS A 73 18.91 8.02 14.73
CA LYS A 73 17.74 7.41 15.41
C LYS A 73 16.71 6.81 14.45
N GLY A 74 16.92 6.93 13.13
CA GLY A 74 15.97 6.40 12.14
C GLY A 74 14.64 7.15 12.14
N GLU A 75 14.67 8.44 12.51
CA GLU A 75 13.50 9.34 12.44
C GLU A 75 13.23 9.82 11.00
N VAL A 76 14.23 9.72 10.12
CA VAL A 76 14.20 10.02 8.69
C VAL A 76 14.81 8.86 7.89
N ILE A 77 14.74 8.91 6.56
CA ILE A 77 15.33 7.88 5.69
C ILE A 77 16.86 7.76 5.91
N PRO A 78 17.45 6.54 5.82
CA PRO A 78 18.85 6.31 6.14
C PRO A 78 19.85 7.25 5.45
N GLY A 79 19.69 7.48 4.15
CA GLY A 79 20.62 8.34 3.40
C GLY A 79 20.53 9.82 3.77
N PHE A 80 19.38 10.27 4.28
CA PHE A 80 19.23 11.63 4.81
C PHE A 80 19.92 11.73 6.17
N ASP A 81 19.68 10.74 7.04
CA ASP A 81 20.23 10.67 8.40
C ASP A 81 21.78 10.69 8.37
N GLU A 82 22.37 9.82 7.55
CA GLU A 82 23.83 9.79 7.35
C GLU A 82 24.34 11.00 6.55
N GLY A 83 23.55 11.49 5.60
CA GLY A 83 23.94 12.56 4.67
C GLY A 83 24.22 13.90 5.35
N VAL A 84 23.58 14.19 6.50
CA VAL A 84 23.77 15.45 7.25
C VAL A 84 24.99 15.43 8.18
N ILE A 85 25.61 14.27 8.44
CA ILE A 85 26.76 14.16 9.33
C ILE A 85 27.92 15.02 8.81
N GLY A 86 28.56 15.75 9.73
CA GLY A 86 29.68 16.63 9.42
C GLY A 86 29.30 18.03 8.95
N MET A 87 28.01 18.31 8.67
CA MET A 87 27.55 19.66 8.36
C MET A 87 27.73 20.60 9.54
N LYS A 88 27.90 21.89 9.25
CA LYS A 88 27.94 23.01 10.21
C LYS A 88 26.71 23.88 10.03
N VAL A 89 26.34 24.61 11.08
CA VAL A 89 25.18 25.51 11.02
C VAL A 89 25.39 26.54 9.91
N GLY A 90 24.42 26.64 9.01
CA GLY A 90 24.47 27.47 7.80
C GLY A 90 24.95 26.74 6.55
N ASP A 91 25.48 25.51 6.65
CA ASP A 91 25.88 24.73 5.47
C ASP A 91 24.65 24.29 4.68
N THR A 92 24.73 24.40 3.36
CA THR A 92 23.81 23.77 2.42
C THR A 92 24.52 22.62 1.70
N LYS A 93 23.87 21.46 1.64
CA LYS A 93 24.39 20.25 0.99
C LYS A 93 23.33 19.61 0.12
N THR A 94 23.72 19.15 -1.07
CA THR A 94 22.89 18.27 -1.89
C THR A 94 23.21 16.81 -1.55
N LEU A 95 22.20 16.05 -1.18
CA LEU A 95 22.25 14.62 -0.92
C LEU A 95 21.63 13.89 -2.12
N ASP A 96 22.36 12.93 -2.68
CA ASP A 96 21.88 12.02 -3.72
C ASP A 96 21.69 10.65 -3.04
N ILE A 97 20.43 10.30 -2.77
CA ILE A 97 20.06 9.16 -1.94
C ILE A 97 19.49 8.06 -2.85
N PRO A 98 20.19 6.93 -3.00
CA PRO A 98 19.70 5.82 -3.82
C PRO A 98 18.48 5.14 -3.15
N PRO A 99 17.67 4.39 -3.90
CA PRO A 99 16.45 3.76 -3.38
C PRO A 99 16.68 2.92 -2.12
N GLU A 100 17.81 2.20 -2.04
CA GLU A 100 18.19 1.34 -0.92
C GLU A 100 18.37 2.09 0.40
N GLU A 101 18.65 3.40 0.34
CA GLU A 101 18.81 4.29 1.48
C GLU A 101 17.62 5.27 1.64
N ALA A 102 16.57 5.09 0.83
CA ALA A 102 15.33 5.85 0.84
C ALA A 102 14.12 4.94 1.12
N TYR A 103 13.22 4.76 0.14
CA TYR A 103 11.98 3.97 0.27
C TYR A 103 12.10 2.54 -0.28
N GLY A 104 13.33 2.07 -0.51
CA GLY A 104 13.63 0.76 -1.06
C GLY A 104 13.48 0.67 -2.58
N PRO A 105 13.95 -0.43 -3.20
CA PRO A 105 13.67 -0.74 -4.58
C PRO A 105 12.17 -1.06 -4.79
N ILE A 106 11.70 -0.99 -6.04
CA ILE A 106 10.36 -1.49 -6.39
C ILE A 106 10.29 -2.98 -6.04
N ASN A 107 9.29 -3.37 -5.27
CA ASN A 107 8.93 -4.75 -5.02
C ASN A 107 7.98 -5.23 -6.14
N PRO A 108 8.43 -6.11 -7.05
CA PRO A 108 7.56 -6.62 -8.12
C PRO A 108 6.43 -7.50 -7.58
N GLU A 109 6.58 -8.11 -6.40
CA GLU A 109 5.51 -8.91 -5.76
C GLU A 109 4.37 -8.04 -5.21
N ALA A 110 4.62 -6.73 -5.05
CA ALA A 110 3.62 -5.74 -4.67
C ALA A 110 2.85 -5.16 -5.87
N ILE A 111 3.13 -5.65 -7.09
CA ILE A 111 2.45 -5.24 -8.32
C ILE A 111 1.52 -6.37 -8.76
N GLN A 112 0.21 -6.13 -8.68
CA GLN A 112 -0.79 -7.05 -9.20
C GLN A 112 -1.25 -6.60 -10.59
N VAL A 113 -1.21 -7.52 -11.55
CA VAL A 113 -1.71 -7.29 -12.92
C VAL A 113 -2.90 -8.19 -13.15
N ILE A 114 -4.07 -7.58 -13.37
CA ILE A 114 -5.33 -8.26 -13.67
C ILE A 114 -5.65 -8.01 -15.15
N PRO A 115 -5.95 -9.03 -15.96
CA PRO A 115 -6.32 -8.82 -17.36
C PRO A 115 -7.67 -8.11 -17.45
N ILE A 116 -7.85 -7.16 -18.38
CA ILE A 116 -9.14 -6.48 -18.56
C ILE A 116 -10.23 -7.46 -19.02
N ILE A 117 -9.84 -8.47 -19.79
CA ILE A 117 -10.71 -9.56 -20.21
C ILE A 117 -10.29 -10.81 -19.44
N GLU A 118 -11.22 -11.36 -18.67
CA GLU A 118 -11.02 -12.57 -17.87
C GLU A 118 -12.01 -13.64 -18.31
N GLU A 119 -11.56 -14.88 -18.46
CA GLU A 119 -12.43 -16.03 -18.63
C GLU A 119 -12.44 -16.86 -17.35
N ILE A 120 -13.64 -17.02 -16.77
CA ILE A 120 -13.86 -17.84 -15.59
C ILE A 120 -14.78 -19.01 -15.93
N PRO A 121 -14.67 -20.16 -15.23
CA PRO A 121 -15.62 -21.25 -15.39
C PRO A 121 -17.05 -20.79 -15.07
N VAL A 122 -18.02 -21.20 -15.89
CA VAL A 122 -19.45 -20.91 -15.65
C VAL A 122 -20.04 -21.78 -14.54
N THR A 123 -19.31 -22.83 -14.14
CA THR A 123 -19.68 -23.70 -13.03
C THR A 123 -18.58 -23.76 -11.99
N ARG A 124 -18.96 -23.89 -10.73
CA ARG A 124 -18.06 -24.25 -9.63
C ARG A 124 -18.53 -25.54 -8.98
N THR A 125 -17.58 -26.33 -8.52
CA THR A 125 -17.84 -27.60 -7.83
C THR A 125 -17.27 -27.54 -6.43
N PHE A 126 -18.07 -27.94 -5.45
CA PHE A 126 -17.73 -27.93 -4.03
C PHE A 126 -18.20 -29.24 -3.36
N PRO A 127 -17.59 -29.66 -2.24
CA PRO A 127 -17.94 -30.93 -1.62
C PRO A 127 -19.38 -30.89 -1.08
N LYS A 128 -20.05 -32.03 -1.11
CA LYS A 128 -21.41 -32.22 -0.56
C LYS A 128 -21.45 -32.16 0.96
N GLU A 129 -20.30 -32.38 1.58
CA GLU A 129 -20.11 -32.29 3.02
C GLU A 129 -18.96 -31.34 3.34
N LEU A 130 -19.10 -30.59 4.43
CA LEU A 130 -18.12 -29.65 4.96
C LEU A 130 -17.69 -30.12 6.34
N GLU A 131 -16.39 -30.17 6.59
CA GLU A 131 -15.86 -30.40 7.94
C GLU A 131 -15.20 -29.13 8.47
N LEU A 132 -15.59 -28.72 9.66
CA LEU A 132 -15.01 -27.56 10.36
C LEU A 132 -14.53 -27.98 11.75
N PRO A 133 -13.36 -27.52 12.21
CA PRO A 133 -13.00 -27.64 13.62
C PRO A 133 -14.08 -27.02 14.51
N VAL A 134 -14.40 -27.66 15.64
CA VAL A 134 -15.52 -27.24 16.50
C VAL A 134 -15.45 -25.77 16.93
N GLY A 135 -14.26 -25.26 17.25
CA GLY A 135 -14.10 -23.84 17.61
C GLY A 135 -14.37 -22.87 16.46
N GLN A 136 -14.10 -23.26 15.20
CA GLN A 136 -14.47 -22.47 14.03
C GLN A 136 -15.98 -22.53 13.78
N PHE A 137 -16.58 -23.71 13.91
CA PHE A 137 -18.02 -23.90 13.80
C PHE A 137 -18.78 -23.00 14.80
N GLU A 138 -18.39 -23.04 16.08
CA GLU A 138 -19.03 -22.22 17.13
C GLU A 138 -18.85 -20.72 16.92
N ARG A 139 -17.73 -20.30 16.32
CA ARG A 139 -17.51 -18.89 15.96
C ARG A 139 -18.44 -18.40 14.85
N ILE A 140 -18.75 -19.27 13.89
CA ILE A 140 -19.58 -18.94 12.72
C ILE A 140 -21.07 -19.07 13.07
N PHE A 141 -21.47 -20.18 13.69
CA PHE A 141 -22.89 -20.54 13.88
C PHE A 141 -23.36 -20.39 15.33
N GLY A 142 -22.46 -20.10 16.27
CA GLY A 142 -22.74 -20.08 17.71
C GLY A 142 -22.56 -21.43 18.40
N PRO A 143 -22.52 -21.48 19.74
CA PRO A 143 -22.41 -22.72 20.50
C PRO A 143 -23.77 -23.43 20.69
N ASN A 144 -23.74 -24.64 21.26
CA ASN A 144 -24.90 -25.44 21.69
C ASN A 144 -25.79 -26.03 20.57
N HIS A 145 -25.26 -26.18 19.36
CA HIS A 145 -25.93 -26.99 18.33
C HIS A 145 -25.82 -28.49 18.64
N THR A 146 -26.77 -29.25 18.11
CA THR A 146 -26.89 -30.70 18.18
C THR A 146 -26.96 -31.32 16.80
N VAL A 147 -26.69 -32.62 16.69
CA VAL A 147 -26.82 -33.35 15.42
C VAL A 147 -28.26 -33.31 14.94
N GLY A 148 -28.45 -32.92 13.68
CA GLY A 148 -29.75 -32.69 13.04
C GLY A 148 -30.18 -31.23 13.00
N ASP A 149 -29.49 -30.32 13.70
CA ASP A 149 -29.79 -28.89 13.64
C ASP A 149 -29.47 -28.32 12.25
N ASN A 150 -30.29 -27.34 11.83
CA ASN A 150 -30.07 -26.59 10.60
C ASN A 150 -29.38 -25.26 10.93
N VAL A 151 -28.30 -24.98 10.22
CA VAL A 151 -27.55 -23.73 10.32
C VAL A 151 -27.44 -23.07 8.94
N SER A 152 -27.46 -21.74 8.89
CA SER A 152 -27.34 -21.00 7.63
C SER A 152 -25.95 -20.40 7.52
N ILE A 153 -25.32 -20.54 6.35
CA ILE A 153 -24.02 -19.90 6.08
C ILE A 153 -24.24 -18.38 6.05
N PRO A 154 -23.49 -17.58 6.84
CA PRO A 154 -23.63 -16.12 6.86
C PRO A 154 -23.54 -15.51 5.46
N GLU A 155 -24.34 -14.46 5.22
CA GLU A 155 -24.38 -13.70 3.96
C GLU A 155 -24.86 -14.50 2.73
N THR A 156 -25.29 -15.73 2.92
CA THR A 156 -25.84 -16.58 1.87
C THR A 156 -27.29 -17.00 2.18
N ASN A 157 -27.93 -17.65 1.21
CA ASN A 157 -29.20 -18.36 1.42
C ASN A 157 -29.01 -19.89 1.58
N ILE A 158 -27.79 -20.33 1.89
CA ILE A 158 -27.43 -21.75 1.94
C ILE A 158 -27.62 -22.27 3.36
N ASN A 159 -28.41 -23.34 3.48
CA ASN A 159 -28.58 -24.07 4.74
C ASN A 159 -27.75 -25.35 4.75
N LEU A 160 -27.25 -25.69 5.93
CA LEU A 160 -26.50 -26.90 6.23
C LEU A 160 -27.20 -27.64 7.37
N THR A 161 -27.13 -28.97 7.35
CA THR A 161 -27.56 -29.82 8.47
C THR A 161 -26.34 -30.38 9.18
N VAL A 162 -26.32 -30.29 10.51
CA VAL A 162 -25.26 -30.86 11.35
C VAL A 162 -25.36 -32.39 11.35
N GLN A 163 -24.35 -33.06 10.81
CA GLN A 163 -24.31 -34.53 10.70
C GLN A 163 -23.59 -35.17 11.89
N ASN A 164 -22.53 -34.53 12.39
CA ASN A 164 -21.73 -35.03 13.50
C ASN A 164 -21.06 -33.86 14.24
N ILE A 165 -20.94 -33.96 15.56
CA ILE A 165 -20.18 -33.03 16.40
C ILE A 165 -19.13 -33.81 17.19
N SER A 166 -17.86 -33.56 16.88
CA SER A 166 -16.69 -34.11 17.59
C SER A 166 -15.62 -33.03 17.74
N SER A 167 -14.32 -33.36 17.61
CA SER A 167 -13.28 -32.35 17.41
C SER A 167 -13.49 -31.56 16.10
N ASN A 168 -14.04 -32.23 15.08
CA ASN A 168 -14.55 -31.63 13.86
C ASN A 168 -16.06 -31.83 13.78
N VAL A 169 -16.77 -30.82 13.29
CA VAL A 169 -18.20 -30.83 13.00
C VAL A 169 -18.37 -31.12 11.52
N SER A 170 -19.08 -32.19 11.19
CA SER A 170 -19.44 -32.55 9.81
C SER A 170 -20.82 -31.96 9.49
N LEU A 171 -20.92 -31.29 8.35
CA LEU A 171 -22.10 -30.58 7.87
C LEU A 171 -22.44 -31.08 6.47
N SER A 172 -23.72 -31.20 6.13
CA SER A 172 -24.15 -31.49 4.77
C SER A 172 -24.98 -30.34 4.21
N TYR A 173 -24.80 -30.02 2.93
CA TYR A 173 -25.63 -29.02 2.25
C TYR A 173 -27.07 -29.53 2.07
N ASP A 174 -28.05 -28.72 2.47
CA ASP A 174 -29.47 -28.96 2.17
C ASP A 174 -29.82 -28.38 0.80
N LEU A 175 -29.27 -29.02 -0.25
CA LEU A 175 -29.41 -28.59 -1.64
C LEU A 175 -29.86 -29.75 -2.53
N THR A 176 -30.79 -29.46 -3.43
CA THR A 176 -31.20 -30.36 -4.52
C THR A 176 -30.86 -29.76 -5.88
N ILE A 177 -30.80 -30.60 -6.92
CA ILE A 177 -30.70 -30.11 -8.30
C ILE A 177 -31.85 -29.13 -8.59
N GLY A 178 -31.53 -27.99 -9.16
CA GLY A 178 -32.45 -26.87 -9.40
C GLY A 178 -32.55 -25.85 -8.26
N SER A 179 -31.87 -26.06 -7.13
CA SER A 179 -31.84 -25.06 -6.04
C SER A 179 -31.12 -23.79 -6.52
N SER A 180 -31.71 -22.63 -6.27
CA SER A 180 -31.07 -21.33 -6.48
C SER A 180 -30.34 -20.90 -5.22
N ILE A 181 -29.05 -20.61 -5.33
CA ILE A 181 -28.16 -20.27 -4.23
C ILE A 181 -27.44 -18.95 -4.49
N VAL A 182 -27.05 -18.28 -3.41
CA VAL A 182 -26.10 -17.16 -3.41
C VAL A 182 -24.87 -17.69 -2.71
N GLY A 183 -23.80 -17.97 -3.46
CA GLY A 183 -22.54 -18.42 -2.88
C GLY A 183 -21.87 -17.31 -2.06
N SER A 184 -21.13 -17.70 -1.02
CA SER A 184 -20.28 -16.74 -0.28
C SER A 184 -19.29 -16.09 -1.24
N GLY A 185 -19.26 -14.76 -1.30
CA GLY A 185 -18.40 -13.97 -2.21
C GLY A 185 -18.79 -14.05 -3.70
N ALA A 186 -19.86 -14.75 -4.07
CA ALA A 186 -20.33 -14.78 -5.45
C ALA A 186 -21.15 -13.51 -5.72
N PRO A 187 -20.83 -12.71 -6.76
CA PRO A 187 -21.56 -11.48 -7.07
C PRO A 187 -22.85 -11.74 -7.88
N TRP A 188 -23.26 -13.01 -8.00
CA TRP A 188 -24.40 -13.48 -8.78
C TRP A 188 -25.11 -14.64 -8.07
N ASN A 189 -26.34 -14.90 -8.49
CA ASN A 189 -27.04 -16.13 -8.12
C ASN A 189 -26.48 -17.32 -8.89
N GLU A 190 -26.67 -18.52 -8.37
CA GLU A 190 -26.27 -19.76 -9.01
C GLU A 190 -27.39 -20.80 -8.91
N THR A 191 -27.45 -21.71 -9.88
CA THR A 191 -28.36 -22.85 -9.87
C THR A 191 -27.58 -24.16 -9.73
N VAL A 192 -27.98 -25.02 -8.80
CA VAL A 192 -27.39 -26.36 -8.66
C VAL A 192 -27.76 -27.22 -9.87
N VAL A 193 -26.77 -27.65 -10.64
CA VAL A 193 -26.96 -28.39 -11.90
C VAL A 193 -26.61 -29.87 -11.80
N ASN A 194 -25.75 -30.26 -10.84
CA ASN A 194 -25.38 -31.65 -10.63
C ASN A 194 -25.05 -31.91 -9.15
N ILE A 195 -25.38 -33.11 -8.67
CA ILE A 195 -24.96 -33.63 -7.36
C ILE A 195 -24.52 -35.07 -7.57
N ASP A 196 -23.25 -35.36 -7.35
CA ASP A 196 -22.71 -36.72 -7.37
C ASP A 196 -22.49 -37.25 -5.93
N ASP A 197 -21.83 -38.40 -5.80
CA ASP A 197 -21.61 -39.05 -4.49
C ASP A 197 -20.76 -38.19 -3.53
N LYS A 198 -19.99 -37.23 -4.05
CA LYS A 198 -19.01 -36.44 -3.28
C LYS A 198 -19.21 -34.93 -3.39
N ASN A 199 -19.75 -34.44 -4.51
CA ASN A 199 -19.71 -33.03 -4.86
C ASN A 199 -21.07 -32.51 -5.34
N ILE A 200 -21.20 -31.20 -5.23
CA ILE A 200 -22.28 -30.39 -5.79
C ILE A 200 -21.66 -29.45 -6.81
N THR A 201 -22.24 -29.40 -8.01
CA THR A 201 -21.87 -28.45 -9.06
C THR A 201 -22.99 -27.42 -9.22
N ALA A 202 -22.65 -26.14 -9.07
CA ALA A 202 -23.54 -25.02 -9.30
C ALA A 202 -23.08 -24.21 -10.52
N ARG A 203 -24.04 -23.73 -11.31
CA ARG A 203 -23.82 -22.88 -12.48
C ARG A 203 -24.21 -21.45 -12.15
N ALA A 204 -23.38 -20.48 -12.51
CA ALA A 204 -23.72 -19.07 -12.36
C ALA A 204 -24.91 -18.67 -13.22
N ASP A 205 -25.83 -17.90 -12.66
CA ASP A 205 -27.02 -17.37 -13.32
C ASP A 205 -26.75 -15.94 -13.80
N VAL A 206 -25.84 -15.82 -14.78
CA VAL A 206 -25.46 -14.56 -15.43
C VAL A 206 -25.83 -14.55 -16.91
N LYS A 207 -26.03 -13.35 -17.44
CA LYS A 207 -26.33 -13.10 -18.86
C LYS A 207 -25.34 -12.11 -19.42
N LYS A 208 -25.18 -12.18 -20.74
CA LYS A 208 -24.47 -11.14 -21.48
C LYS A 208 -25.09 -9.77 -21.18
N ASP A 209 -24.21 -8.78 -21.03
CA ASP A 209 -24.47 -7.38 -20.67
C ASP A 209 -24.83 -7.15 -19.20
N ASP A 210 -24.85 -8.17 -18.34
CA ASP A 210 -24.97 -7.98 -16.89
C ASP A 210 -23.77 -7.18 -16.35
N ILE A 211 -24.05 -6.27 -15.42
CA ILE A 211 -23.04 -5.53 -14.67
C ILE A 211 -22.95 -6.11 -13.26
N ILE A 212 -21.77 -6.62 -12.92
CA ILE A 212 -21.48 -7.26 -11.65
C ILE A 212 -20.45 -6.44 -10.87
N GLN A 213 -20.59 -6.47 -9.55
CA GLN A 213 -19.64 -5.86 -8.61
C GLN A 213 -18.90 -6.99 -7.90
N LEU A 214 -17.61 -7.17 -8.20
CA LEU A 214 -16.78 -8.14 -7.49
C LEU A 214 -16.43 -7.58 -6.11
N GLU A 215 -16.38 -8.43 -5.08
CA GLU A 215 -16.25 -8.02 -3.67
C GLU A 215 -15.01 -7.16 -3.39
N GLU A 216 -13.88 -7.50 -4.00
CA GLU A 216 -12.60 -6.81 -3.80
C GLU A 216 -12.24 -5.81 -4.92
N ALA A 217 -13.06 -5.71 -5.96
CA ALA A 217 -12.79 -4.81 -7.07
C ALA A 217 -13.45 -3.45 -6.84
N PRO A 218 -12.74 -2.32 -6.91
CA PRO A 218 -13.38 -1.00 -6.85
C PRO A 218 -14.09 -0.61 -8.17
N TRP A 219 -14.02 -1.47 -9.18
CA TRP A 219 -14.62 -1.28 -10.49
C TRP A 219 -15.77 -2.25 -10.72
N ASN A 220 -16.72 -1.82 -11.55
CA ASN A 220 -17.74 -2.71 -12.09
C ASN A 220 -17.16 -3.60 -13.19
N THR A 221 -17.72 -4.78 -13.36
CA THR A 221 -17.35 -5.73 -14.40
C THR A 221 -18.55 -6.05 -15.27
N THR A 222 -18.37 -6.12 -16.58
CA THR A 222 -19.41 -6.46 -17.55
C THR A 222 -19.24 -7.89 -18.02
N VAL A 223 -20.32 -8.67 -18.02
CA VAL A 223 -20.34 -9.98 -18.67
C VAL A 223 -20.46 -9.77 -20.18
N ILE A 224 -19.41 -10.07 -20.95
CA ILE A 224 -19.40 -9.82 -22.40
C ILE A 224 -19.76 -11.07 -23.22
N ASP A 225 -19.57 -12.26 -22.67
CA ASP A 225 -20.01 -13.52 -23.25
C ASP A 225 -20.28 -14.60 -22.18
N VAL A 226 -21.18 -15.54 -22.49
CA VAL A 226 -21.47 -16.70 -21.63
C VAL A 226 -21.63 -17.92 -22.53
N THR A 227 -20.73 -18.88 -22.37
CA THR A 227 -20.76 -20.17 -23.06
C THR A 227 -21.22 -21.29 -22.11
N ASP A 228 -21.23 -22.54 -22.60
CA ASP A 228 -21.54 -23.69 -21.78
C ASP A 228 -20.47 -24.00 -20.73
N THR A 229 -19.24 -23.51 -20.92
CA THR A 229 -18.11 -23.81 -20.02
C THR A 229 -17.57 -22.58 -19.30
N ASN A 230 -17.59 -21.41 -19.94
CA ASN A 230 -16.95 -20.19 -19.44
C ASN A 230 -17.87 -18.97 -19.48
N ILE A 231 -17.60 -18.02 -18.60
CA ILE A 231 -18.08 -16.64 -18.63
C ILE A 231 -16.89 -15.77 -19.02
N THR A 232 -17.08 -14.89 -19.99
CA THR A 232 -16.08 -13.87 -20.33
C THR A 232 -16.49 -12.55 -19.69
N LEU A 233 -15.62 -12.04 -18.83
CA LEU A 233 -15.78 -10.81 -18.08
C LEU A 233 -14.90 -9.71 -18.67
N ARG A 234 -15.40 -8.47 -18.63
CA ARG A 234 -14.63 -7.26 -18.91
C ARG A 234 -14.65 -6.33 -17.71
N HIS A 235 -13.49 -6.11 -17.09
CA HIS A 235 -13.37 -5.12 -16.03
C HIS A 235 -13.40 -3.70 -16.61
N ASN A 236 -14.26 -2.85 -16.06
CA ASN A 236 -14.46 -1.50 -16.58
C ASN A 236 -13.57 -0.51 -15.84
N ALA A 237 -12.72 0.19 -16.60
CA ALA A 237 -11.85 1.21 -16.03
C ALA A 237 -12.64 2.28 -15.25
N ILE A 238 -12.14 2.59 -14.06
CA ILE A 238 -12.47 3.82 -13.36
C ILE A 238 -11.45 4.88 -13.80
N PRO A 239 -11.86 6.14 -14.09
CA PRO A 239 -10.92 7.24 -14.31
C PRO A 239 -9.94 7.33 -13.14
N ASP A 240 -8.67 7.71 -13.39
CA ASP A 240 -7.56 7.75 -12.42
C ASP A 240 -8.03 7.83 -10.96
N THR A 241 -8.03 6.66 -10.29
CA THR A 241 -8.53 6.51 -8.93
C THR A 241 -7.40 6.05 -8.02
N GLU A 242 -7.20 6.81 -6.94
CA GLU A 242 -6.43 6.35 -5.80
C GLU A 242 -7.35 5.58 -4.87
N LEU A 243 -7.03 4.31 -4.60
CA LEU A 243 -7.75 3.53 -3.60
C LEU A 243 -7.12 3.73 -2.23
N GLN A 244 -7.93 4.15 -1.28
CA GLN A 244 -7.54 4.14 0.12
C GLN A 244 -7.58 2.70 0.64
N THR A 245 -6.41 2.15 1.00
CA THR A 245 -6.29 0.85 1.66
C THR A 245 -5.89 1.04 3.12
N MET A 246 -5.95 -0.03 3.93
CA MET A 246 -5.43 -0.01 5.29
C MET A 246 -3.91 0.27 5.37
N PHE A 247 -3.19 0.16 4.24
CA PHE A 247 -1.76 0.41 4.13
C PHE A 247 -1.43 1.75 3.44
N GLY A 248 -2.44 2.55 3.10
CA GLY A 248 -2.29 3.83 2.39
C GLY A 248 -2.94 3.83 1.00
N PRO A 249 -2.84 4.95 0.27
CA PRO A 249 -3.37 5.05 -1.09
C PRO A 249 -2.57 4.17 -2.04
N ILE A 250 -3.25 3.42 -2.91
CA ILE A 250 -2.63 2.71 -4.04
C ILE A 250 -3.15 3.31 -5.35
N LYS A 251 -2.28 3.40 -6.36
CA LYS A 251 -2.65 3.86 -7.70
C LYS A 251 -3.09 2.67 -8.54
N ILE A 252 -4.27 2.78 -9.14
CA ILE A 252 -4.73 1.82 -10.14
C ILE A 252 -4.49 2.40 -11.53
N HIS A 253 -3.81 1.65 -12.38
CA HIS A 253 -3.59 2.01 -13.76
C HIS A 253 -4.31 1.04 -14.69
N PHE A 254 -5.17 1.58 -15.54
CA PHE A 254 -5.81 0.83 -16.62
C PHE A 254 -5.08 1.12 -17.92
N ASN A 255 -4.78 0.07 -18.69
CA ASN A 255 -4.39 0.20 -20.09
C ASN A 255 -5.41 -0.53 -20.98
N GLU A 256 -5.10 -0.88 -22.22
CA GLU A 256 -6.05 -1.57 -23.12
C GLU A 256 -6.24 -3.06 -22.78
N THR A 257 -5.29 -3.69 -22.11
CA THR A 257 -5.24 -5.14 -21.88
C THR A 257 -5.26 -5.55 -20.41
N SER A 258 -4.89 -4.67 -19.49
CA SER A 258 -4.77 -4.97 -18.07
C SER A 258 -5.03 -3.79 -17.15
N ILE A 259 -5.30 -4.15 -15.90
CA ILE A 259 -5.35 -3.32 -14.71
C ILE A 259 -4.08 -3.61 -13.92
N THR A 260 -3.34 -2.58 -13.55
CA THR A 260 -2.15 -2.66 -12.71
C THR A 260 -2.44 -1.98 -11.39
N MET A 261 -2.32 -2.73 -10.30
CA MET A 261 -2.39 -2.20 -8.94
C MET A 261 -1.00 -2.28 -8.34
N ASP A 262 -0.40 -1.12 -8.09
CA ASP A 262 0.93 -1.02 -7.52
C ASP A 262 0.82 -0.58 -6.05
N GLN A 263 1.23 -1.47 -5.14
CA GLN A 263 1.24 -1.21 -3.70
C GLN A 263 2.59 -0.69 -3.20
N ASN A 264 3.56 -0.44 -4.08
CA ASN A 264 4.81 0.17 -3.70
C ASN A 264 4.60 1.62 -3.21
N PRO A 265 5.42 2.10 -2.24
CA PRO A 265 5.50 3.52 -1.96
C PRO A 265 5.77 4.32 -3.24
N GLU A 266 5.15 5.49 -3.38
CA GLU A 266 5.28 6.32 -4.60
C GLU A 266 6.73 6.66 -4.98
N LEU A 267 7.60 6.75 -3.98
CA LEU A 267 9.02 7.04 -4.13
C LEU A 267 9.92 5.79 -4.21
N ALA A 268 9.35 4.59 -4.20
CA ALA A 268 10.10 3.34 -4.32
C ALA A 268 10.83 3.26 -5.67
N GLY A 269 12.05 2.72 -5.65
CA GLY A 269 12.93 2.62 -6.82
C GLY A 269 13.46 3.95 -7.36
N LYS A 270 13.08 5.09 -6.77
CA LYS A 270 13.57 6.41 -7.18
C LYS A 270 14.79 6.82 -6.37
N THR A 271 15.78 7.38 -7.05
CA THR A 271 16.84 8.15 -6.42
C THR A 271 16.28 9.51 -6.02
N LEU A 272 16.43 9.87 -4.75
CA LEU A 272 15.96 11.13 -4.19
C LEU A 272 17.10 12.12 -4.06
N ILE A 273 16.85 13.36 -4.46
CA ILE A 273 17.78 14.47 -4.32
C ILE A 273 17.24 15.39 -3.23
N PHE A 274 18.03 15.65 -2.20
CA PHE A 274 17.69 16.62 -1.16
C PHE A 274 18.68 17.75 -1.15
N GLU A 275 18.20 18.99 -1.31
CA GLU A 275 18.96 20.18 -0.92
C GLU A 275 18.63 20.50 0.53
N VAL A 276 19.61 20.38 1.42
CA VAL A 276 19.44 20.47 2.87
C VAL A 276 20.30 21.60 3.41
N THR A 277 19.70 22.52 4.17
CA THR A 277 20.40 23.61 4.86
C THR A 277 20.29 23.42 6.37
N LEU A 278 21.42 23.32 7.06
CA LEU A 278 21.43 23.13 8.52
C LEU A 278 21.15 24.45 9.25
N ILE A 279 20.09 24.47 10.05
CA ILE A 279 19.62 25.64 10.79
C ILE A 279 20.19 25.69 12.21
N SER A 280 20.25 24.53 12.91
CA SER A 280 20.78 24.47 14.28
C SER A 280 21.22 23.05 14.67
N ILE A 281 22.08 22.99 15.70
CA ILE A 281 22.50 21.77 16.40
C ILE A 281 22.30 22.04 17.90
N ASP A 282 21.40 21.29 18.55
CA ASP A 282 21.11 21.39 19.99
C ASP A 282 22.16 20.64 20.83
#